data_AF-A0A933JS22-F1
#
_entry.id   AF-A0A933JS22-F1
#
_cell.length_a   1.000
_cell.length_b   1.000
_cell.length_c   1.000
_cell.angle_alpha   90.00
_cell.angle_beta   90.00
_cell.angle_gamma   90.00
#
_symmetry.space_group_name_H-M   'P 1'
#
loop_
_entity.id
_entity.type
_entity.pdbx_description
1 polymer ?
#
loop_
_entity_poly.entity_id
_entity_poly.type
_entity_poly.pdbx_seq_one_letter_code
_entity_poly.pdbx_strand_id
1 'polypeptide(L)'
;MVQYSSDRLNASFAALSDATRRGVLDQLGRADASISDLAEVFNMTLTGMKKHVGVLEQAGLVSTEKVGRNEHEVQMDLVDRVRSLPILRHRPNSTASLLKGFA
;
A
#
# COMPACT_ATOMS: atom_id res chain seq x y z
N MET A 1 20.56 -7.92 15.88
CA MET A 1 19.66 -8.78 15.09
C MET A 1 18.39 -7.99 14.82
N VAL A 2 18.11 -7.63 13.58
CA VAL A 2 16.87 -6.90 13.24
C VAL A 2 15.72 -7.89 13.34
N GLN A 3 14.82 -7.70 14.29
CA GLN A 3 13.61 -8.49 14.41
C GLN A 3 12.62 -8.04 13.33
N TYR A 4 12.64 -8.71 12.19
CA TYR A 4 11.51 -8.63 11.26
C TYR A 4 10.37 -9.44 11.87
N SER A 5 9.24 -8.79 12.16
CA SER A 5 8.02 -9.51 12.57
C SER A 5 7.58 -10.43 11.42
N SER A 6 8.03 -11.69 11.42
CA SER A 6 7.81 -12.68 10.36
C SER A 6 6.34 -12.79 9.98
N ASP A 7 5.46 -12.70 10.97
CA ASP A 7 4.02 -12.88 10.77
C ASP A 7 3.40 -11.79 9.91
N ARG A 8 3.90 -10.54 10.04
CA ARG A 8 3.44 -9.43 9.21
C ARG A 8 3.88 -9.60 7.76
N LEU A 9 5.15 -9.98 7.54
CA LEU A 9 5.65 -10.26 6.19
C LEU A 9 4.90 -11.44 5.56
N ASN A 10 4.68 -12.51 6.33
CA ASN A 10 3.89 -13.66 5.88
C ASN A 10 2.47 -13.25 5.49
N ALA A 11 1.80 -12.41 6.29
CA ALA A 11 0.48 -11.88 5.96
C ALA A 11 0.50 -11.04 4.68
N SER A 12 1.49 -10.16 4.50
CA SER A 12 1.65 -9.36 3.29
C SER A 12 1.88 -10.24 2.05
N PHE A 13 2.80 -11.21 2.10
CA PHE A 13 3.04 -12.12 0.97
C PHE A 13 1.85 -13.02 0.67
N ALA A 14 1.17 -13.52 1.70
CA ALA A 14 -0.07 -14.28 1.53
C ALA A 14 -1.16 -13.42 0.87
N ALA A 15 -1.32 -12.16 1.30
CA ALA A 15 -2.24 -11.23 0.66
C ALA A 15 -1.85 -10.97 -0.81
N LEU A 16 -0.57 -10.70 -1.10
CA LEU A 16 -0.10 -10.40 -2.46
C LEU A 16 -0.11 -11.60 -3.42
N SER A 17 -0.26 -12.83 -2.93
CA SER A 17 -0.29 -14.03 -3.78
C SER A 17 -1.53 -14.12 -4.69
N ASP A 18 -2.63 -13.45 -4.33
CA ASP A 18 -3.88 -13.45 -5.10
C ASP A 18 -3.92 -12.35 -6.17
N ALA A 19 -4.30 -12.72 -7.39
CA ALA A 19 -4.30 -11.80 -8.54
C ALA A 19 -5.29 -10.64 -8.36
N THR A 20 -6.48 -10.90 -7.82
CA THR A 20 -7.49 -9.87 -7.58
C THR A 20 -6.99 -8.84 -6.58
N ARG A 21 -6.40 -9.27 -5.46
CA ARG A 21 -5.82 -8.36 -4.47
C ARG A 21 -4.70 -7.50 -5.03
N ARG A 22 -3.83 -8.06 -5.89
CA ARG A 22 -2.82 -7.24 -6.61
C ARG A 22 -3.46 -6.23 -7.56
N GLY A 23 -4.54 -6.60 -8.25
CA GLY A 23 -5.28 -5.68 -9.10
C GLY A 23 -5.92 -4.55 -8.30
N VAL A 24 -6.52 -4.84 -7.14
CA VAL A 24 -7.07 -3.81 -6.24
C VAL A 24 -5.98 -2.82 -5.83
N LEU A 25 -4.80 -3.31 -5.42
CA LEU A 25 -3.66 -2.46 -5.07
C LEU A 25 -3.16 -1.62 -6.27
N ASP A 26 -3.18 -2.16 -7.49
CA ASP A 26 -2.83 -1.41 -8.70
C ASP A 26 -3.83 -0.27 -8.98
N GLN A 27 -5.12 -0.52 -8.80
CA GLN A 27 -6.17 0.49 -8.94
C GLN A 27 -6.01 1.59 -7.89
N LEU A 28 -5.84 1.22 -6.62
CA LEU A 28 -5.66 2.15 -5.51
C LEU A 28 -4.34 2.92 -5.58
N GLY A 29 -3.32 2.36 -6.24
CA GLY A 29 -2.07 3.06 -6.55
C GLY A 29 -2.26 4.25 -7.50
N ARG A 30 -3.38 4.32 -8.24
CA ARG A 30 -3.72 5.44 -9.13
C ARG A 30 -4.59 6.48 -8.44
N ALA A 31 -5.61 6.03 -7.72
CA ALA A 31 -6.54 6.88 -6.97
C ALA A 31 -7.29 6.03 -5.95
N ASP A 32 -7.73 6.66 -4.86
CA ASP A 32 -8.64 6.05 -3.90
C ASP A 32 -9.97 5.66 -4.59
N ALA A 33 -10.62 4.63 -4.07
CA ALA A 33 -11.83 4.09 -4.68
C ALA A 33 -12.80 3.55 -3.63
N SER A 34 -14.11 3.60 -3.92
CA SER A 34 -15.09 2.95 -3.06
C SER A 34 -15.06 1.44 -3.25
N ILE A 35 -15.56 0.70 -2.25
CA ILE A 35 -15.78 -0.75 -2.37
C ILE A 35 -16.70 -1.09 -3.55
N SER A 36 -17.67 -0.22 -3.86
CA SER A 36 -18.59 -0.40 -4.97
C SER A 36 -17.89 -0.27 -6.32
N ASP A 37 -17.04 0.76 -6.49
CA ASP A 37 -16.28 0.97 -7.72
C ASP A 37 -15.33 -0.20 -7.98
N LEU A 38 -14.65 -0.67 -6.93
CA LEU A 38 -13.79 -1.85 -7.02
C LEU A 38 -14.62 -3.09 -7.40
N ALA A 39 -15.78 -3.30 -6.80
CA ALA A 39 -16.62 -4.44 -7.16
C ALA A 39 -17.06 -4.40 -8.64
N GLU A 40 -17.36 -3.22 -9.17
CA GLU A 40 -17.72 -3.01 -10.58
C GLU A 40 -16.54 -3.30 -11.51
N VAL A 41 -15.36 -2.70 -11.27
CA VAL A 41 -14.15 -2.89 -12.09
C VAL A 41 -13.74 -4.36 -12.17
N PHE A 42 -13.84 -5.08 -11.05
CA PHE A 42 -13.46 -6.49 -10.96
C PHE A 42 -14.61 -7.45 -11.26
N ASN A 43 -15.77 -6.95 -11.70
CA ASN A 43 -16.96 -7.73 -12.08
C ASN A 43 -17.35 -8.76 -11.00
N MET A 44 -17.44 -8.33 -9.74
CA MET A 44 -17.75 -9.22 -8.62
C MET A 44 -18.75 -8.63 -7.63
N THR A 45 -19.23 -9.46 -6.72
CA THR A 45 -20.16 -9.03 -5.67
C THR A 45 -19.46 -8.13 -4.64
N LEU A 46 -20.22 -7.22 -4.04
CA LEU A 46 -19.74 -6.38 -2.92
C LEU A 46 -19.18 -7.23 -1.77
N THR A 47 -19.81 -8.36 -1.46
CA THR A 47 -19.34 -9.28 -0.42
C THR A 47 -17.99 -9.90 -0.77
N GLY A 48 -17.81 -10.30 -2.03
CA GLY A 48 -16.53 -10.76 -2.55
C GLY A 48 -15.45 -9.69 -2.42
N MET A 49 -15.75 -8.48 -2.88
CA MET A 49 -14.81 -7.36 -2.80
C MET A 49 -14.43 -7.00 -1.35
N LYS A 50 -15.41 -6.92 -0.44
CA LYS A 50 -15.18 -6.72 1.00
C LYS A 50 -14.23 -7.76 1.59
N LYS A 51 -14.33 -9.02 1.15
CA LYS A 51 -13.42 -10.08 1.61
C LYS A 51 -11.97 -9.82 1.14
N HIS A 52 -11.77 -9.40 -0.11
CA HIS A 52 -10.44 -9.07 -0.61
C HIS A 52 -9.85 -7.85 0.12
N VAL A 53 -10.64 -6.79 0.29
CA VAL A 53 -10.24 -5.57 1.02
C VAL A 53 -9.91 -5.87 2.48
N GLY A 54 -10.73 -6.67 3.17
CA GLY A 54 -10.47 -7.05 4.56
C GLY A 54 -9.16 -7.86 4.74
N VAL A 55 -8.81 -8.72 3.78
CA VAL A 55 -7.51 -9.42 3.79
C VAL A 55 -6.34 -8.44 3.59
N LEU A 56 -6.50 -7.47 2.69
CA LEU A 56 -5.49 -6.42 2.47
C LEU A 56 -5.32 -5.54 3.71
N GLU A 57 -6.41 -5.19 4.39
CA GLU A 57 -6.42 -4.38 5.61
C GLU A 57 -5.76 -5.14 6.77
N GLN A 58 -6.09 -6.42 6.95
CA GLN A 58 -5.41 -7.29 7.94
C GLN A 58 -3.91 -7.43 7.68
N ALA A 59 -3.50 -7.42 6.41
CA ALA A 59 -2.10 -7.43 6.01
C ALA A 59 -1.42 -6.04 6.13
N GLY A 60 -2.17 -5.00 6.49
CA GLY A 60 -1.70 -3.62 6.62
C GLY A 60 -1.29 -3.00 5.28
N LEU A 61 -1.96 -3.37 4.19
CA LEU A 61 -1.68 -2.89 2.83
C LEU A 61 -2.66 -1.80 2.37
N VAL A 62 -3.83 -1.72 2.98
CA VAL A 62 -4.86 -0.70 2.72
C VAL A 62 -5.53 -0.29 4.03
N SER A 63 -6.12 0.89 4.04
CA SER A 63 -7.05 1.36 5.07
C SER A 63 -8.42 1.60 4.46
N THR A 64 -9.46 1.49 5.29
CA THR A 64 -10.84 1.81 4.89
C THR A 64 -11.43 2.89 5.78
N GLU A 65 -12.05 3.90 5.17
CA GLU A 65 -12.78 4.95 5.86
C GLU A 65 -14.26 4.92 5.48
N LYS A 66 -15.14 5.07 6.47
CA LYS A 66 -16.59 5.09 6.25
C LYS A 66 -17.04 6.52 5.91
N VAL A 67 -17.29 6.77 4.63
CA VAL A 67 -17.66 8.11 4.11
C VAL A 67 -19.19 8.33 4.10
N GLY A 68 -19.99 7.28 4.26
CA GLY A 68 -21.45 7.37 4.27
C GLY A 68 -22.12 6.26 5.06
N ARG A 69 -23.47 6.16 5.02
CA ARG A 69 -24.19 5.11 5.78
C ARG A 69 -23.75 3.70 5.41
N ASN A 70 -23.49 3.47 4.12
CA ASN A 70 -23.13 2.16 3.55
C ASN A 70 -21.86 2.19 2.69
N GLU A 71 -21.18 3.33 2.62
CA GLU A 71 -20.08 3.56 1.68
C GLU A 71 -18.75 3.62 2.44
N HIS A 72 -17.76 2.90 1.90
CA HIS A 72 -16.41 2.87 2.44
C HIS A 72 -15.45 3.19 1.30
N GLU A 73 -14.59 4.16 1.54
CA GLU A 73 -13.47 4.52 0.67
C GLU A 73 -12.26 3.71 1.10
N VAL A 74 -11.55 3.15 0.12
CA VAL A 74 -10.36 2.32 0.34
C VAL A 74 -9.16 3.10 -0.16
N GLN A 75 -8.13 3.15 0.68
CA GLN A 75 -6.90 3.90 0.44
C GLN A 75 -5.69 2.95 0.52
N MET A 76 -4.67 3.21 -0.30
CA MET A 76 -3.45 2.40 -0.34
C MET A 76 -2.47 2.82 0.76
N ASP A 77 -2.16 1.93 1.71
CA ASP A 77 -1.27 2.23 2.85
C ASP A 77 0.20 1.87 2.57
N LEU A 78 0.53 1.46 1.34
CA LEU A 78 1.87 0.97 0.99
C LEU A 78 2.97 2.05 1.12
N VAL A 79 2.59 3.32 1.06
CA VAL A 79 3.52 4.43 0.76
C VAL A 79 4.27 4.93 2.00
N ASP A 80 3.64 4.97 3.18
CA ASP A 80 4.29 5.50 4.38
C ASP A 80 5.39 4.57 4.95
N ARG A 81 5.29 3.27 4.69
CA ARG A 81 6.27 2.29 5.21
C ARG A 81 7.43 1.99 4.27
N VAL A 82 7.24 2.03 2.95
CA VAL A 82 8.37 1.95 2.00
C VAL A 82 9.22 3.22 2.03
N ARG A 83 8.61 4.40 2.22
CA ARG A 83 9.34 5.68 2.39
C ARG A 83 10.15 5.76 3.69
N SER A 84 9.78 4.99 4.72
CA SER A 84 10.53 4.92 5.98
C SER A 84 11.60 3.83 6.01
N LEU A 85 11.77 3.06 4.92
CA LEU A 85 12.89 2.11 4.82
C LEU A 85 14.21 2.88 4.65
N PRO A 86 15.19 2.69 5.56
CA PRO A 86 16.46 3.42 5.52
C PRO A 86 17.28 3.16 4.25
N ILE A 87 17.03 2.06 3.54
CA ILE A 87 17.71 1.68 2.29
C ILE A 87 17.39 2.63 1.12
N LEU A 88 16.27 3.36 1.17
CA LEU A 88 15.86 4.30 0.11
C LEU A 88 16.27 5.75 0.39
N ARG A 89 16.96 6.01 1.53
CA ARG A 89 17.37 7.36 1.97
C ARG A 89 18.78 7.75 1.50
N HIS A 90 19.46 6.91 0.72
CA HIS A 90 20.78 7.25 0.21
C HIS A 90 20.68 8.25 -0.96
N ARG A 91 20.63 9.55 -0.60
CA ARG A 91 21.04 10.61 -1.53
C ARG A 91 22.50 10.35 -1.92
N PRO A 92 22.86 10.30 -3.21
CA PRO A 92 24.26 10.31 -3.60
C PRO A 92 24.92 11.58 -3.02
N ASN A 93 26.06 11.39 -2.35
CA ASN A 93 26.89 12.46 -1.82
C ASN A 93 27.10 13.50 -2.92
N SER A 94 26.62 14.71 -2.65
CA SER A 94 26.90 15.87 -3.46
C SER A 94 28.41 16.13 -3.38
N THR A 95 29.12 15.83 -4.47
CA THR A 95 30.48 16.31 -4.74
C THR A 95 30.53 17.84 -4.93
N ALA A 96 29.44 18.56 -4.69
CA ALA A 96 29.33 20.01 -4.79
C ALA A 96 29.94 20.79 -3.59
N SER A 97 30.80 20.16 -2.77
CA SER A 97 31.61 20.87 -1.76
C SER A 97 33.04 21.18 -2.20
N LEU A 98 33.45 20.88 -3.43
CA LEU A 98 34.81 21.18 -3.91
C LEU A 98 35.04 22.60 -4.47
N LEU A 99 34.12 23.56 -4.26
CA LEU A 99 34.29 24.94 -4.77
C LEU A 99 33.92 26.04 -3.77
N LYS A 100 34.33 25.91 -2.49
CA LYS A 100 34.28 27.03 -1.52
C LYS A 100 35.51 27.10 -0.61
N GLY A 101 36.70 26.85 -1.16
CA GLY A 101 37.94 26.80 -0.35
C GLY A 101 39.25 27.15 -1.06
N PHE A 102 39.21 27.89 -2.16
CA PHE A 102 40.41 28.54 -2.71
C PHE A 102 40.07 29.99 -3.05
N ALA A 103 40.24 30.83 -2.05
CA ALA A 103 40.66 32.22 -2.19
C ALA A 103 42.20 32.25 -2.07
#